data_AF-A0A6C0KGZ8-F1
#
_entry.id   AF-A0A6C0KGZ8-F1
#
_cell.length_a   1.000
_cell.length_b   1.000
_cell.length_c   1.000
_cell.angle_alpha   90.00
_cell.angle_beta   90.00
_cell.angle_gamma   90.00
#
_symmetry.space_group_name_H-M   'P 1'
#
loop_
_entity.id
_entity.type
_entity.pdbx_description
1 polymer ?
#
loop_
_entity_poly.entity_id
_entity_poly.type
_entity_poly.pdbx_seq_one_letter_code
_entity_poly.pdbx_strand_id
1 'polypeptide(L)'
;MSTLSDVLVYAGVALLLVTISVLGYYLVTQTWPGSRLLISTPPVAHSGIDDDSAKFMFFYTTWCPWSKKAQAPWSSFKEQHKNTKYTYGGKTVVFEEINSDSDKGKTALYQIKGYPTFKLETKDKVFEMKGAPTTESFREFLKNALGAEKTV
;
A
#
# COMPACT_ATOMS: atom_id res chain seq x y z
N MET A 1 44.09 -15.20 19.03
CA MET A 1 43.00 -15.98 18.42
C MET A 1 41.64 -15.73 19.08
N SER A 2 41.57 -15.02 20.21
CA SER A 2 40.34 -14.73 20.98
C SER A 2 39.48 -13.57 20.44
N THR A 3 40.08 -12.56 19.80
CA THR A 3 39.36 -11.35 19.38
C THR A 3 38.31 -11.61 18.27
N LEU A 4 38.53 -12.59 17.40
CA LEU A 4 37.62 -12.93 16.30
C LEU A 4 36.36 -13.64 16.80
N SER A 5 36.49 -14.55 17.78
CA SER A 5 35.35 -15.22 18.41
C SER A 5 34.52 -14.27 19.25
N ASP A 6 35.16 -13.37 20.01
CA ASP A 6 34.46 -12.37 20.81
C ASP A 6 33.64 -11.43 19.91
N VAL A 7 34.22 -10.93 18.81
CA VAL A 7 33.50 -10.07 17.85
C VAL A 7 32.32 -10.80 17.22
N LEU A 8 32.45 -12.09 16.87
CA LEU A 8 31.34 -12.89 16.35
C LEU A 8 30.23 -13.10 17.38
N VAL A 9 30.58 -13.31 18.65
CA VAL A 9 29.60 -13.43 19.74
C VAL A 9 28.87 -12.10 19.96
N TYR A 10 29.57 -10.98 20.03
CA TYR A 10 28.94 -9.66 20.17
C TYR A 10 28.05 -9.31 18.96
N ALA A 11 28.49 -9.63 17.74
CA ALA A 11 27.67 -9.45 16.54
C ALA A 11 26.40 -10.32 16.56
N GLY A 12 26.51 -11.57 17.04
CA GLY A 12 25.37 -12.47 17.22
C GLY A 12 24.37 -11.96 18.26
N VAL A 13 24.86 -11.47 19.41
CA VAL A 13 24.03 -10.88 20.46
C VAL A 13 23.36 -9.60 19.96
N ALA A 14 24.08 -8.73 19.25
CA ALA A 14 23.51 -7.51 18.67
C ALA A 14 22.40 -7.82 17.64
N LEU A 15 22.63 -8.81 16.76
CA LEU A 15 21.60 -9.27 15.81
C LEU A 15 20.37 -9.83 16.53
N LEU A 16 20.56 -10.61 17.60
CA LEU A 16 19.46 -11.14 18.41
C LEU A 16 18.66 -10.04 19.11
N LEU A 17 19.31 -9.02 19.65
CA LEU A 17 18.63 -7.89 20.28
C LEU A 17 17.82 -7.07 19.28
N VAL A 18 18.36 -6.85 18.07
CA VAL A 18 17.66 -6.16 16.99
C VAL A 18 16.44 -6.98 16.53
N THR A 19 16.59 -8.29 16.33
CA THR A 19 15.46 -9.14 15.90
C THR A 19 14.38 -9.21 16.97
N ILE A 20 14.72 -9.38 18.25
CA ILE A 20 13.75 -9.39 19.36
C ILE A 20 13.01 -8.04 19.45
N SER A 21 13.71 -6.92 19.27
CA SER A 21 13.09 -5.59 19.28
C SER A 21 12.11 -5.41 18.12
N VAL A 22 12.47 -5.87 16.91
CA VAL A 22 11.60 -5.82 15.72
C VAL A 22 10.39 -6.76 15.88
N LEU A 23 10.58 -7.97 16.41
CA LEU A 23 9.51 -8.93 16.70
C LEU A 23 8.58 -8.42 17.80
N GLY A 24 9.12 -7.85 18.88
CA GLY A 24 8.33 -7.23 19.95
C GLY A 24 7.47 -6.09 19.44
N TYR A 25 8.04 -5.21 18.61
CA TYR A 25 7.28 -4.17 17.92
C TYR A 25 6.17 -4.76 17.04
N TYR A 26 6.49 -5.75 16.21
CA TYR A 26 5.53 -6.42 15.33
C TYR A 26 4.37 -7.08 16.10
N LEU A 27 4.65 -7.75 17.23
CA LEU A 27 3.62 -8.37 18.05
C LEU A 27 2.69 -7.34 18.70
N VAL A 28 3.19 -6.15 19.03
CA VAL A 28 2.39 -5.07 19.62
C VAL A 28 1.55 -4.34 18.57
N THR A 29 2.13 -4.05 17.41
CA THR A 29 1.48 -3.19 16.40
C THR A 29 0.81 -3.97 15.26
N GLN A 30 0.96 -5.30 15.23
CA GLN A 30 0.57 -6.19 14.12
C GLN A 30 0.97 -5.71 12.72
N THR A 31 1.92 -4.78 12.63
CA THR A 31 2.32 -4.12 11.40
C THR A 31 3.81 -4.28 11.23
N TRP A 32 4.24 -4.71 10.05
CA TRP A 32 5.66 -4.75 9.71
C TRP A 32 6.19 -3.31 9.66
N PRO A 33 7.35 -3.00 10.28
CA PRO A 33 7.91 -1.64 10.33
C PRO A 33 8.31 -1.02 8.96
N GLY A 34 7.93 -1.64 7.84
CA GLY A 34 8.13 -1.15 6.47
C GLY A 34 6.88 -0.69 5.73
N SER A 35 5.67 -0.87 6.29
CA SER A 35 4.41 -0.48 5.64
C SER A 35 4.14 1.02 5.78
N ARG A 36 5.04 1.86 5.25
CA ARG A 36 4.89 3.32 5.31
C ARG A 36 3.88 3.79 4.27
N LEU A 37 2.82 4.44 4.71
CA LEU A 37 1.95 5.24 3.84
C LEU A 37 2.69 6.53 3.52
N LEU A 38 2.89 6.83 2.23
CA LEU A 38 3.33 8.18 1.85
C LEU A 38 2.10 9.03 1.62
N ILE A 39 1.96 10.09 2.41
CA ILE A 39 0.85 11.04 2.31
C ILE A 39 1.34 12.23 1.49
N SER A 40 0.64 12.53 0.40
CA SER A 40 0.89 13.69 -0.45
C SER A 40 -0.39 14.49 -0.63
N THR A 41 -0.25 15.79 -0.90
CA THR A 41 -1.37 16.60 -1.38
C THR A 41 -1.87 16.08 -2.73
N PRO A 42 -3.19 16.09 -2.99
CA PRO A 42 -3.73 15.66 -4.27
C PRO A 42 -3.17 16.54 -5.39
N PRO A 43 -2.87 15.96 -6.56
CA PRO A 43 -2.31 16.71 -7.68
C PRO A 43 -3.31 17.70 -8.28
N VAL A 44 -4.60 17.54 -7.97
CA VAL A 44 -5.68 18.43 -8.39
C VAL A 44 -6.43 18.90 -7.14
N ALA A 45 -6.54 20.21 -6.96
CA ALA A 45 -7.24 20.77 -5.79
C ALA A 45 -8.72 20.38 -5.74
N HIS A 46 -9.33 20.11 -6.90
CA HIS A 46 -10.72 19.67 -7.06
C HIS A 46 -10.79 18.45 -8.00
N SER A 47 -10.36 17.28 -7.53
CA SER A 47 -10.38 16.02 -8.29
C SER A 47 -11.78 15.51 -8.65
N GLY A 48 -12.85 16.22 -8.24
CA GLY A 48 -14.25 15.79 -8.42
C GLY A 48 -14.63 14.56 -7.60
N ILE A 49 -13.87 14.27 -6.53
CA ILE A 49 -14.13 13.16 -5.61
C ILE A 49 -14.97 13.70 -4.46
N ASP A 50 -16.16 13.12 -4.28
CA ASP A 50 -17.07 13.42 -3.17
C ASP A 50 -16.44 13.03 -1.83
N ASP A 51 -16.86 13.69 -0.74
CA ASP A 51 -16.32 13.43 0.60
C ASP A 51 -16.50 11.96 1.00
N ASP A 52 -17.63 11.35 0.63
CA ASP A 52 -17.96 9.96 0.93
C ASP A 52 -17.33 8.95 -0.04
N SER A 53 -16.40 9.38 -0.89
CA SER A 53 -15.75 8.53 -1.88
C SER A 53 -14.23 8.62 -1.83
N ALA A 54 -13.58 7.51 -2.17
CA ALA A 54 -12.14 7.44 -2.33
C ALA A 54 -11.81 6.62 -3.57
N LYS A 55 -10.77 7.01 -4.30
CA LYS A 55 -10.38 6.35 -5.55
C LYS A 55 -9.07 5.60 -5.35
N PHE A 56 -9.13 4.28 -5.45
CA PHE A 56 -7.97 3.42 -5.35
C PHE A 56 -7.45 3.06 -6.74
N MET A 57 -6.30 3.64 -7.09
CA MET A 57 -5.66 3.54 -8.39
C MET A 57 -4.51 2.55 -8.38
N PHE A 58 -4.47 1.70 -9.40
CA PHE A 58 -3.37 0.78 -9.69
C PHE A 58 -2.64 1.22 -10.97
N PHE A 59 -1.43 1.73 -10.82
CA PHE A 59 -0.55 2.11 -11.92
C PHE A 59 0.33 0.92 -12.32
N TYR A 60 0.15 0.45 -13.55
CA TYR A 60 0.81 -0.74 -14.06
C TYR A 60 1.33 -0.54 -15.48
N THR A 61 2.18 -1.47 -15.91
CA THR A 61 2.66 -1.59 -17.29
C THR A 61 2.52 -3.04 -17.76
N THR A 62 2.40 -3.24 -19.07
CA THR A 62 2.12 -4.57 -19.67
C THR A 62 3.36 -5.46 -19.76
N TRP A 63 4.55 -4.87 -19.75
CA TRP A 63 5.82 -5.60 -19.86
C TRP A 63 6.42 -5.99 -18.51
N CYS A 64 6.01 -5.38 -17.39
CA CYS A 64 6.63 -5.61 -16.08
C CYS A 64 6.10 -6.90 -15.41
N PRO A 65 6.96 -7.86 -15.03
CA PRO A 65 6.53 -9.13 -14.42
C PRO A 65 5.92 -8.94 -13.02
N TRP A 66 6.40 -7.96 -12.25
CA TRP A 66 5.85 -7.65 -10.93
C TRP A 66 4.44 -7.06 -11.02
N SER A 67 4.20 -6.20 -12.01
CA SER A 67 2.87 -5.66 -12.31
C SER A 67 1.88 -6.77 -12.71
N LYS A 68 2.31 -7.72 -13.56
CA LYS A 68 1.48 -8.89 -13.92
C LYS A 68 1.10 -9.72 -12.71
N LYS A 69 2.05 -9.99 -11.81
CA LYS A 69 1.79 -10.73 -10.56
C LYS A 69 0.77 -10.01 -9.67
N ALA A 70 0.80 -8.68 -9.65
CA ALA A 70 -0.11 -7.88 -8.83
C ALA A 70 -1.54 -7.80 -9.39
N GLN A 71 -1.76 -8.08 -10.68
CA GLN A 71 -3.10 -8.06 -11.28
C GLN A 71 -4.03 -9.12 -10.68
N ALA A 72 -3.51 -10.31 -10.36
CA ALA A 72 -4.31 -11.39 -9.76
C ALA A 72 -4.90 -11.01 -8.39
N PRO A 73 -4.10 -10.60 -7.37
CA PRO A 73 -4.65 -10.16 -6.09
C PRO A 73 -5.50 -8.90 -6.22
N TRP A 74 -5.16 -7.99 -7.14
CA TRP A 74 -5.97 -6.80 -7.42
C TRP A 74 -7.37 -7.14 -7.96
N SER A 75 -7.46 -8.06 -8.92
CA SER A 75 -8.74 -8.51 -9.47
C SER A 75 -9.59 -9.22 -8.42
N SER A 76 -8.98 -10.12 -7.64
CA SER A 76 -9.66 -10.82 -6.56
C SER A 76 -10.22 -9.83 -5.52
N PHE A 77 -9.43 -8.82 -5.15
CA PHE A 77 -9.86 -7.79 -4.21
C PHE A 77 -11.03 -6.94 -4.74
N LYS A 78 -10.98 -6.54 -6.02
CA LYS A 78 -12.08 -5.85 -6.71
C LYS A 78 -13.37 -6.67 -6.73
N GLU A 79 -13.27 -7.97 -7.02
CA GLU A 79 -14.45 -8.86 -7.02
C GLU A 79 -15.07 -8.98 -5.63
N GLN A 80 -14.25 -9.11 -4.58
CA GLN A 80 -14.74 -9.12 -3.19
C GLN A 80 -15.51 -7.83 -2.85
N HIS A 81 -15.03 -6.68 -3.34
CA HIS A 81 -15.67 -5.38 -3.15
C HIS A 81 -16.96 -5.19 -3.93
N LYS A 82 -17.02 -5.70 -5.17
CA LYS A 82 -18.25 -5.67 -5.96
C LYS A 82 -19.37 -6.49 -5.32
N ASN A 83 -19.04 -7.63 -4.73
CA ASN A 83 -20.05 -8.54 -4.16
C ASN A 83 -20.58 -8.08 -2.79
N THR A 84 -19.74 -7.51 -1.92
CA THR A 84 -20.10 -7.27 -0.51
C THR A 84 -20.28 -5.80 -0.14
N LYS A 85 -20.12 -4.87 -1.10
CA LYS A 85 -20.18 -3.41 -0.90
C LYS A 85 -19.49 -2.95 0.41
N TYR A 86 -18.18 -3.14 0.47
CA TYR A 86 -17.40 -2.64 1.60
C TYR A 86 -17.28 -1.10 1.56
N THR A 87 -17.38 -0.49 2.73
CA THR A 87 -16.98 0.89 2.99
C THR A 87 -15.87 0.91 4.02
N TYR A 88 -14.99 1.91 3.92
CA TYR A 88 -13.89 2.11 4.88
C TYR A 88 -14.04 3.49 5.50
N GLY A 89 -14.24 3.54 6.82
CA GLY A 89 -14.50 4.80 7.52
C GLY A 89 -15.70 5.58 6.99
N GLY A 90 -16.69 4.88 6.43
CA GLY A 90 -17.88 5.48 5.80
C GLY A 90 -17.70 5.91 4.34
N LYS A 91 -16.49 5.75 3.76
CA LYS A 91 -16.21 6.10 2.36
C LYS A 91 -16.30 4.89 1.44
N THR A 92 -16.86 5.10 0.26
CA THR A 92 -16.95 4.10 -0.82
C THR A 92 -15.69 4.13 -1.66
N VAL A 93 -15.07 2.97 -1.89
CA VAL A 93 -13.82 2.86 -2.66
C VAL A 93 -14.10 2.50 -4.10
N VAL A 94 -13.68 3.36 -5.02
CA VAL A 94 -13.74 3.17 -6.47
C VAL A 94 -12.38 2.68 -6.96
N PHE A 95 -12.36 1.57 -7.68
CA PHE A 95 -11.13 0.97 -8.18
C PHE A 95 -10.85 1.43 -9.62
N GLU A 96 -9.62 1.87 -9.88
CA GLU A 96 -9.18 2.30 -11.21
C GLU A 96 -7.84 1.64 -11.58
N GLU A 97 -7.73 1.19 -12.82
CA GLU A 97 -6.51 0.58 -13.37
C GLU A 97 -5.96 1.48 -14.47
N ILE A 98 -4.71 1.92 -14.31
CA ILE A 98 -4.08 2.90 -15.19
C ILE A 98 -2.87 2.27 -15.84
N ASN A 99 -2.96 2.03 -17.14
CA ASN A 99 -1.82 1.60 -17.93
C ASN A 99 -0.89 2.79 -18.19
N SER A 100 0.26 2.79 -17.53
CA SER A 100 1.19 3.92 -17.56
C SER A 100 1.92 4.08 -18.90
N ASP A 101 1.94 3.06 -19.76
CA ASP A 101 2.44 3.17 -21.14
C ASP A 101 1.48 3.96 -22.03
N SER A 102 0.18 3.77 -21.85
CA SER A 102 -0.87 4.44 -22.63
C SER A 102 -1.23 5.81 -22.03
N ASP A 103 -1.39 5.89 -20.71
CA ASP A 103 -1.83 7.09 -19.97
C ASP A 103 -0.66 7.81 -19.30
N LYS A 104 0.24 8.36 -20.13
CA LYS A 104 1.39 9.13 -19.63
C LYS A 104 0.99 10.39 -18.87
N GLY A 105 -0.14 11.00 -19.22
CA GLY A 105 -0.66 12.19 -18.53
C GLY A 105 -0.97 11.93 -17.06
N LYS A 106 -1.76 10.88 -16.76
CA LYS A 106 -2.06 10.48 -15.37
C LYS A 106 -0.79 10.02 -14.64
N THR A 107 0.07 9.28 -15.31
CA THR A 107 1.34 8.81 -14.73
C THR A 107 2.22 9.99 -14.26
N ALA A 108 2.30 11.05 -15.07
CA ALA A 108 3.03 12.27 -14.72
C ALA A 108 2.32 13.06 -13.61
N LEU A 109 0.99 13.20 -13.69
CA LEU A 109 0.17 13.90 -12.70
C LEU A 109 0.35 13.32 -11.29
N TYR A 110 0.38 11.99 -11.18
CA TYR A 110 0.58 11.28 -9.92
C TYR A 110 2.06 11.03 -9.59
N GLN A 111 2.99 11.59 -10.37
CA GLN A 111 4.43 11.46 -10.16
C GLN A 111 4.89 10.01 -9.96
N ILE A 112 4.39 9.09 -10.79
CA ILE A 112 4.71 7.67 -10.68
C ILE A 112 6.16 7.44 -11.15
N LYS A 113 7.02 6.97 -10.25
CA LYS A 113 8.46 6.74 -10.51
C LYS A 113 8.82 5.27 -10.75
N GLY A 114 7.90 4.34 -10.48
CA GLY A 114 8.14 2.91 -10.59
C GLY A 114 6.85 2.10 -10.62
N TYR A 115 6.94 0.84 -11.00
CA TYR A 115 5.79 -0.05 -11.18
C TYR A 115 6.02 -1.40 -10.50
N PRO A 116 4.98 -2.02 -9.94
CA PRO A 116 3.62 -1.49 -9.75
C PRO A 116 3.57 -0.41 -8.65
N THR A 117 2.70 0.60 -8.81
CA THR A 117 2.42 1.60 -7.76
C THR A 117 0.92 1.66 -7.49
N PHE A 118 0.55 1.73 -6.21
CA PHE A 118 -0.84 1.84 -5.77
C PHE A 118 -1.03 3.15 -5.02
N LYS A 119 -2.04 3.92 -5.41
CA LYS A 119 -2.39 5.20 -4.79
C LYS A 119 -3.87 5.27 -4.47
N LEU A 120 -4.20 5.77 -3.29
CA LEU A 120 -5.55 6.09 -2.88
C LEU A 120 -5.70 7.60 -2.84
N GLU A 121 -6.55 8.13 -3.69
CA GLU A 121 -6.93 9.54 -3.68
C GLU A 121 -8.23 9.71 -2.90
N THR A 122 -8.21 10.66 -1.99
CA THR A 122 -9.38 11.23 -1.31
C THR A 122 -9.46 12.70 -1.70
N LYS A 123 -10.57 13.35 -1.36
CA LYS A 123 -10.77 14.79 -1.60
C LYS A 123 -9.59 15.65 -1.11
N ASP A 124 -9.03 15.34 0.05
CA ASP A 124 -8.02 16.18 0.70
C ASP A 124 -6.58 15.63 0.55
N LYS A 125 -6.43 14.32 0.33
CA LYS A 125 -5.14 13.62 0.47
C LYS A 125 -4.98 12.49 -0.53
N VAL A 126 -3.75 12.24 -0.94
CA VAL A 126 -3.35 11.04 -1.67
C VAL A 126 -2.42 10.21 -0.80
N PHE A 127 -2.74 8.93 -0.67
CA PHE A 127 -1.94 7.94 0.04
C PHE A 127 -1.29 7.00 -0.96
N GLU A 128 0.01 6.76 -0.84
CA GLU A 128 0.71 5.74 -1.63
C GLU A 128 0.97 4.51 -0.76
N MET A 129 0.62 3.34 -1.28
CA MET A 129 0.88 2.07 -0.60
C MET A 129 2.32 1.64 -0.82
N LYS A 130 3.01 1.30 0.27
CA LYS A 130 4.28 0.57 0.25
C LYS A 130 4.07 -0.82 0.83
N GLY A 131 4.57 -1.84 0.13
CA GLY A 131 4.46 -3.23 0.56
C GLY A 131 4.13 -4.18 -0.59
N ALA A 132 3.98 -5.46 -0.27
CA ALA A 132 3.61 -6.47 -1.25
C ALA A 132 2.14 -6.30 -1.69
N PRO A 133 1.82 -6.47 -2.99
CA PRO A 133 0.44 -6.38 -3.48
C PRO A 133 -0.31 -7.67 -3.16
N THR A 134 -0.90 -7.76 -1.96
CA THR A 134 -1.78 -8.86 -1.56
C THR A 134 -3.16 -8.32 -1.18
N THR A 135 -4.18 -9.17 -1.24
CA THR A 135 -5.55 -8.81 -0.84
C THR A 135 -5.61 -8.30 0.60
N GLU A 136 -4.84 -8.93 1.50
CA GLU A 136 -4.71 -8.50 2.90
C GLU A 136 -4.03 -7.13 3.00
N SER A 137 -2.90 -6.94 2.32
CA SER A 137 -2.19 -5.65 2.34
C SER A 137 -3.04 -4.51 1.77
N PHE A 138 -3.85 -4.77 0.74
CA PHE A 138 -4.80 -3.78 0.21
C PHE A 138 -5.88 -3.43 1.23
N ARG A 139 -6.46 -4.43 1.90
CA ARG A 139 -7.44 -4.21 2.97
C ARG A 139 -6.85 -3.39 4.11
N GLU A 140 -5.68 -3.76 4.59
CA GLU A 140 -5.00 -3.04 5.68
C GLU A 140 -4.65 -1.62 5.27
N PHE A 141 -4.18 -1.42 4.04
CA PHE A 141 -3.89 -0.10 3.49
C PHE A 141 -5.13 0.80 3.50
N LEU A 142 -6.28 0.30 3.00
CA LEU A 142 -7.54 1.05 3.03
C LEU A 142 -8.01 1.33 4.46
N LYS A 143 -7.87 0.34 5.37
CA LYS A 143 -8.22 0.52 6.78
C LYS A 143 -7.38 1.60 7.46
N ASN A 144 -6.09 1.63 7.18
CA ASN A 144 -5.18 2.61 7.76
C ASN A 144 -5.37 4.02 7.17
N ALA A 145 -5.73 4.11 5.88
CA ALA A 145 -5.90 5.40 5.21
C ALA A 145 -7.29 6.01 5.45
N LEU A 146 -8.34 5.20 5.48
CA LEU A 146 -9.74 5.65 5.52
C LEU A 146 -10.45 5.35 6.85
N GLY A 147 -10.05 4.29 7.56
CA GLY A 147 -10.68 3.82 8.79
C GLY A 147 -11.29 2.43 8.68
N ALA A 148 -11.99 1.98 9.73
CA ALA A 148 -12.48 0.61 9.83
C ALA A 148 -13.36 0.16 8.65
N GLU A 149 -13.15 -1.07 8.20
CA GLU A 149 -13.96 -1.76 7.18
C GLU A 149 -15.36 -2.07 7.74
N LYS A 150 -16.39 -1.76 6.96
CA LYS A 150 -17.80 -2.07 7.24
C LYS A 150 -18.48 -2.57 5.98
N THR A 151 -19.34 -3.57 6.11
CA THR A 151 -20.24 -4.02 5.04
C THR A 151 -21.51 -3.16 5.04
N VAL A 152 -21.97 -2.75 3.84
CA VAL A 152 -23.20 -1.97 3.66
C VAL A 152 -24.32 -2.81 3.07
#